data_AF-A0A6M5YTK5-F1
#
_entry.id   AF-A0A6M5YTK5-F1
#
_cell.length_a   1.000
_cell.length_b   1.000
_cell.length_c   1.000
_cell.angle_alpha   90.00
_cell.angle_beta   90.00
_cell.angle_gamma   90.00
#
_symmetry.space_group_name_H-M   'P 1'
#
loop_
_entity.id
_entity.type
_entity.pdbx_description
1 polymer ?
#
loop_
_entity_poly.entity_id
_entity_poly.type
_entity_poly.pdbx_seq_one_letter_code
_entity_poly.pdbx_strand_id
1 'polypeptide(L)'
;MKARGGGLLLLLAVPFGLYVGWQVNGVARTDMIASAPPADRGATKDQLEKAHARTAAWAGEVRKAVAVTWQFRPAGPEDLTPDAAASGVVRASALRSADLNDLDLFLSGVERPTFAGKLKASYDRWVVDANQARQDEREVRAWLARPPAVASTADANKALDAATKLINQYSERSRFTDRAKTASWRVQSRLVVVKALAAQADTQYRTAVAVKLPLKAGNNEIETAVETLTGVRTLIDELRAAEKQADEERVPLNEKLRGEIDAQGAVADQCRASLELLKLFARPDLFTNPDGAAAWLKQVGDQYADTKDEKTKALLREKVQEFCDAFVPEKVRLDDAVLLKGERVSRAEVKVKFPRGDGTSEIVELSAAADGLNEFNVTERHPGDSTFIKYNGEQYPKHLQPTDLSRAAVVFMSERNKVGLGTRGPKWTVQSVTQLKNACEAKMELVDKMDRLKAPKPADDELKIRTRLQSLLDGLKAAPALVGSGS
;
A
#
# COMPACT_ATOMS: atom_id res chain seq x y z
N MET A 1 -32.59 13.57 -17.44
CA MET A 1 -33.29 14.86 -17.26
C MET A 1 -34.28 15.07 -18.39
N LYS A 2 -35.59 15.00 -18.10
CA LYS A 2 -36.66 15.38 -19.04
C LYS A 2 -37.34 16.62 -18.49
N ALA A 3 -36.87 17.80 -18.89
CA ALA A 3 -37.60 19.05 -18.73
C ALA A 3 -37.06 20.11 -19.71
N ARG A 4 -37.99 20.67 -20.50
CA ARG A 4 -37.94 22.02 -21.11
C ARG A 4 -37.10 22.24 -22.38
N GLY A 5 -37.43 21.55 -23.47
CA GLY A 5 -37.05 21.95 -24.83
C GLY A 5 -37.85 23.14 -25.38
N GLY A 6 -39.10 23.35 -24.92
CA GLY A 6 -39.99 24.36 -25.51
C GLY A 6 -39.67 25.83 -25.17
N GLY A 7 -39.15 26.11 -23.97
CA GLY A 7 -38.85 27.49 -23.55
C GLY A 7 -37.62 28.09 -24.22
N LEU A 8 -36.61 27.26 -24.52
CA LEU A 8 -35.41 27.68 -25.24
C LEU A 8 -35.72 27.97 -26.72
N LEU A 9 -36.62 27.19 -27.32
CA LEU A 9 -37.13 27.40 -28.69
C LEU A 9 -37.89 28.73 -28.84
N LEU A 10 -38.73 29.10 -27.85
CA LEU A 10 -39.45 30.38 -27.85
C LEU A 10 -38.54 31.59 -27.65
N LEU A 11 -37.51 31.48 -26.80
CA LEU A 11 -36.52 32.54 -26.59
C LEU A 11 -35.62 32.78 -27.82
N LEU A 12 -35.37 31.75 -28.63
CA LEU A 12 -34.65 31.87 -29.91
C LEU A 12 -35.54 32.37 -31.06
N ALA A 13 -36.86 32.13 -31.01
CA ALA A 13 -37.80 32.51 -32.07
C ALA A 13 -38.03 34.02 -32.19
N VAL A 14 -38.00 34.78 -31.10
CA VAL A 14 -38.25 36.23 -31.10
C VAL A 14 -37.11 37.02 -31.78
N PRO A 15 -35.82 36.81 -31.44
CA PRO A 15 -34.70 37.40 -32.19
C PRO A 15 -34.67 36.96 -33.66
N PHE A 16 -35.09 35.72 -33.93
CA PHE A 16 -35.16 35.17 -35.28
C PHE A 16 -36.23 35.87 -36.13
N GLY A 17 -37.43 36.07 -35.60
CA GLY A 17 -38.50 36.83 -36.27
C GLY A 17 -38.11 38.29 -36.53
N LEU A 18 -37.42 38.93 -35.58
CA LEU A 18 -36.90 40.30 -35.75
C LEU A 18 -35.80 40.39 -36.82
N TYR A 19 -34.88 39.42 -36.86
CA TYR A 19 -33.85 39.35 -37.90
C TYR A 19 -34.44 39.06 -39.29
N VAL A 20 -35.44 38.17 -39.37
CA VAL A 20 -36.17 37.87 -40.62
C VAL A 20 -36.90 39.11 -41.13
N GLY A 21 -37.59 39.85 -40.25
CA GLY A 21 -38.21 41.12 -40.59
C GLY A 21 -37.19 42.17 -41.07
N TRP A 22 -36.01 42.23 -40.45
CA TRP A 22 -34.92 43.10 -40.87
C TRP A 22 -34.34 42.73 -42.24
N GLN A 23 -34.14 41.44 -42.54
CA GLN A 23 -33.66 40.97 -43.84
C GLN A 23 -34.66 41.27 -44.97
N VAL A 24 -35.95 41.07 -44.72
CA VAL A 24 -37.01 41.38 -45.69
C VAL A 24 -37.08 42.89 -45.96
N ASN A 25 -36.94 43.73 -44.91
CA ASN A 25 -36.83 45.18 -45.08
C ASN A 25 -35.55 45.61 -45.82
N GLY A 26 -34.46 44.84 -45.74
CA GLY A 26 -33.23 45.10 -46.50
C GLY A 26 -33.36 44.84 -48.01
N VAL A 27 -34.23 43.93 -48.43
CA VAL A 27 -34.57 43.69 -49.85
C VAL A 27 -35.63 44.69 -50.35
N ALA A 28 -36.44 45.20 -49.42
CA ALA A 28 -37.36 46.30 -49.66
C ALA A 28 -36.59 47.62 -49.80
N ARG A 29 -35.89 47.81 -50.93
CA ARG A 29 -35.13 49.02 -51.27
C ARG A 29 -35.92 50.30 -50.97
N THR A 30 -35.51 51.08 -49.97
CA THR A 30 -36.12 52.38 -49.61
C THR A 30 -36.09 53.38 -50.76
N ASP A 31 -35.16 53.21 -51.68
CA ASP A 31 -34.98 53.93 -52.94
C ASP A 31 -36.08 53.66 -53.99
N MET A 32 -36.95 52.66 -53.78
CA MET A 32 -38.17 52.47 -54.58
C MET A 32 -39.46 52.92 -53.87
N ILE A 33 -39.40 53.26 -52.58
CA ILE A 33 -40.51 53.90 -51.84
C ILE A 33 -40.57 55.39 -52.17
N ALA A 34 -39.42 56.00 -52.44
CA ALA A 34 -39.33 57.36 -52.96
C ALA A 34 -39.15 57.34 -54.49
N SER A 35 -40.18 56.94 -55.25
CA SER A 35 -40.27 57.45 -56.61
C SER A 35 -40.46 58.95 -56.50
N ALA A 36 -39.49 59.76 -56.96
CA ALA A 36 -39.75 61.17 -57.17
C ALA A 36 -41.07 61.30 -57.96
N PRO A 37 -41.99 62.19 -57.56
CA PRO A 37 -43.26 62.34 -58.26
C PRO A 37 -42.98 62.52 -59.76
N PRO A 38 -43.76 61.90 -60.65
CA PRO A 38 -43.55 62.05 -62.08
C PRO A 38 -43.52 63.55 -62.39
N ALA A 39 -42.55 64.00 -63.20
CA ALA A 39 -42.48 65.40 -63.60
C ALA A 39 -43.86 65.86 -64.11
N ASP A 40 -44.28 67.09 -63.79
CA ASP A 40 -45.61 67.68 -64.03
C ASP A 40 -46.06 67.75 -65.53
N ARG A 41 -45.40 67.01 -66.42
CA ARG A 41 -45.84 66.73 -67.79
C ARG A 41 -45.86 65.22 -67.99
N GLY A 42 -47.07 64.68 -68.14
CA GLY A 42 -47.40 63.26 -68.07
C GLY A 42 -46.37 62.30 -68.65
N ALA A 43 -45.98 61.33 -67.84
CA ALA A 43 -45.16 60.18 -68.26
C ALA A 43 -45.81 59.51 -69.48
N THR A 44 -45.00 59.19 -70.50
CA THR A 44 -45.51 58.49 -71.68
C THR A 44 -45.98 57.09 -71.29
N LYS A 45 -46.95 56.52 -72.03
CA LYS A 45 -47.47 55.17 -71.77
C LYS A 45 -46.36 54.12 -71.66
N ASP A 46 -45.33 54.24 -72.48
CA ASP A 46 -44.14 53.38 -72.49
C ASP A 46 -43.28 53.53 -71.21
N GLN A 47 -43.21 54.73 -70.61
CA GLN A 47 -42.53 54.94 -69.33
C GLN A 47 -43.32 54.36 -68.14
N LEU A 48 -44.65 54.47 -68.17
CA LEU A 48 -45.52 53.86 -67.15
C LEU A 48 -45.49 52.33 -67.25
N GLU A 49 -45.49 51.77 -68.46
CA GLU A 49 -45.37 50.32 -68.67
C GLU A 49 -44.00 49.78 -68.22
N LYS A 50 -42.90 50.51 -68.51
CA LYS A 50 -41.56 50.15 -68.01
C LYS A 50 -41.43 50.26 -66.50
N ALA A 51 -42.02 51.29 -65.89
CA ALA A 51 -42.07 51.43 -64.43
C ALA A 51 -42.87 50.28 -63.80
N HIS A 52 -44.05 49.98 -64.33
CA HIS A 52 -44.89 48.87 -63.86
C HIS A 52 -44.20 47.51 -64.01
N ALA A 53 -43.53 47.24 -65.14
CA ALA A 53 -42.75 46.02 -65.35
C ALA A 53 -41.60 45.89 -64.35
N ARG A 54 -40.91 47.00 -64.04
CA ARG A 54 -39.83 47.04 -63.04
C ARG A 54 -40.35 46.80 -61.63
N THR A 55 -41.48 47.39 -61.26
CA THR A 55 -42.12 47.17 -59.95
C THR A 55 -42.68 45.76 -59.81
N ALA A 56 -43.25 45.19 -60.87
CA ALA A 56 -43.73 43.81 -60.88
C ALA A 56 -42.58 42.79 -60.76
N ALA A 57 -41.47 43.02 -61.48
CA ALA A 57 -40.25 42.21 -61.35
C ALA A 57 -39.71 42.28 -59.91
N TRP A 58 -39.57 43.48 -59.35
CA TRP A 58 -39.12 43.66 -57.97
C TRP A 58 -40.06 43.02 -56.94
N ALA A 59 -41.37 43.17 -57.09
CA ALA A 59 -42.35 42.51 -56.21
C ALA A 59 -42.25 40.98 -56.31
N GLY A 60 -41.94 40.44 -57.49
CA GLY A 60 -41.61 39.02 -57.68
C GLY A 60 -40.37 38.61 -56.90
N GLU A 61 -39.29 39.40 -56.98
CA GLU A 61 -38.04 39.15 -56.25
C GLU A 61 -38.21 39.22 -54.72
N VAL A 62 -38.97 40.19 -54.23
CA VAL A 62 -39.32 40.29 -52.80
C VAL A 62 -40.12 39.07 -52.35
N ARG A 63 -41.12 38.61 -53.13
CA ARG A 63 -41.90 37.42 -52.78
C ARG A 63 -41.04 36.15 -52.75
N LYS A 64 -40.09 36.00 -53.67
CA LYS A 64 -39.15 34.86 -53.66
C LYS A 64 -38.26 34.88 -52.42
N ALA A 65 -37.65 36.03 -52.11
CA ALA A 65 -36.84 36.21 -50.91
C ALA A 65 -37.66 35.92 -49.63
N VAL A 66 -38.87 36.46 -49.53
CA VAL A 66 -39.79 36.21 -48.41
C VAL A 66 -40.14 34.73 -48.29
N ALA A 67 -40.48 34.05 -49.37
CA ALA A 67 -40.85 32.63 -49.34
C ALA A 67 -39.73 31.73 -48.77
N VAL A 68 -38.48 32.01 -49.12
CA VAL A 68 -37.31 31.27 -48.63
C VAL A 68 -36.93 31.71 -47.20
N THR A 69 -36.95 33.02 -46.90
CA THR A 69 -36.56 33.55 -45.59
C THR A 69 -37.51 33.15 -44.47
N TRP A 70 -38.82 33.07 -44.76
CA TRP A 70 -39.83 32.59 -43.82
C TRP A 70 -39.93 31.04 -43.79
N GLN A 71 -39.07 30.33 -44.52
CA GLN A 71 -39.01 28.87 -44.55
C GLN A 71 -40.30 28.19 -45.03
N PHE A 72 -41.11 28.86 -45.85
CA PHE A 72 -42.30 28.25 -46.46
C PHE A 72 -41.93 27.13 -47.45
N ARG A 73 -40.74 27.21 -48.05
CA ARG A 73 -40.12 26.16 -48.88
C ARG A 73 -38.58 26.31 -48.91
N PRO A 74 -37.82 25.24 -49.19
CA PRO A 74 -36.38 25.33 -49.42
C PRO A 74 -36.07 26.16 -50.68
N ALA A 75 -34.89 26.76 -50.74
CA ALA A 75 -34.43 27.49 -51.93
C ALA A 75 -34.26 26.54 -53.12
N GLY A 76 -34.80 26.91 -54.27
CA GLY A 76 -34.74 26.14 -55.52
C GLY A 76 -34.14 26.93 -56.70
N PRO A 77 -33.94 26.29 -57.87
CA PRO A 77 -33.46 26.96 -59.09
C PRO A 77 -34.30 28.18 -59.49
N GLU A 78 -35.58 28.20 -59.15
CA GLU A 78 -36.54 29.28 -59.38
C GLU A 78 -36.26 30.57 -58.58
N ASP A 79 -35.42 30.49 -57.54
CA ASP A 79 -35.04 31.61 -56.67
C ASP A 79 -33.72 32.28 -57.10
N LEU A 80 -33.12 31.81 -58.20
CA LEU A 80 -31.98 32.47 -58.82
C LEU A 80 -32.40 33.84 -59.35
N THR A 81 -31.71 34.88 -58.89
CA THR A 81 -32.01 36.27 -59.19
C THR A 81 -30.75 37.04 -59.55
N PRO A 82 -30.81 37.94 -60.54
CA PRO A 82 -29.70 38.84 -60.86
C PRO A 82 -29.52 39.97 -59.83
N ASP A 83 -30.48 40.19 -58.91
CA ASP A 83 -30.33 41.19 -57.84
C ASP A 83 -29.46 40.66 -56.70
N ALA A 84 -28.33 41.35 -56.45
CA ALA A 84 -27.35 40.92 -55.46
C ALA A 84 -27.87 40.90 -54.01
N ALA A 85 -28.82 41.79 -53.66
CA ALA A 85 -29.38 41.86 -52.31
C ALA A 85 -30.38 40.73 -52.07
N ALA A 86 -31.29 40.48 -53.02
CA ALA A 86 -32.22 39.35 -52.96
C ALA A 86 -31.47 38.01 -52.99
N SER A 87 -30.46 37.87 -53.84
CA SER A 87 -29.59 36.68 -53.92
C SER A 87 -28.85 36.44 -52.60
N GLY A 88 -28.32 37.51 -51.97
CA GLY A 88 -27.67 37.44 -50.66
C GLY A 88 -28.61 36.95 -49.56
N VAL A 89 -29.85 37.44 -49.53
CA VAL A 89 -30.86 37.06 -48.52
C VAL A 89 -31.36 35.63 -48.72
N VAL A 90 -31.61 35.20 -49.97
CA VAL A 90 -31.97 33.80 -50.29
C VAL A 90 -30.84 32.86 -49.88
N ARG A 91 -29.58 33.19 -50.18
CA ARG A 91 -28.42 32.38 -49.80
C ARG A 91 -28.23 32.29 -48.28
N ALA A 92 -28.37 33.41 -47.57
CA ALA A 92 -28.27 33.42 -46.10
C ALA A 92 -29.39 32.60 -45.45
N SER A 93 -30.61 32.69 -45.99
CA SER A 93 -31.78 31.95 -45.52
C SER A 93 -31.64 30.45 -45.77
N ALA A 94 -31.13 30.05 -46.94
CA ALA A 94 -30.86 28.66 -47.27
C ALA A 94 -29.81 28.02 -46.35
N LEU A 95 -28.69 28.72 -46.10
CA LEU A 95 -27.64 28.26 -45.16
C LEU A 95 -28.20 28.06 -43.74
N ARG A 96 -29.05 28.97 -43.29
CA ARG A 96 -29.70 28.90 -41.99
C ARG A 96 -30.72 27.76 -41.90
N SER A 97 -31.49 27.51 -42.95
CA SER A 97 -32.41 26.38 -42.99
C SER A 97 -31.64 25.06 -42.88
N ALA A 98 -30.48 24.95 -43.52
CA ALA A 98 -29.59 23.80 -43.38
C ALA A 98 -29.08 23.65 -41.93
N ASP A 99 -28.62 24.74 -41.31
CA ASP A 99 -28.16 24.71 -39.90
C ASP A 99 -29.29 24.36 -38.91
N LEU A 100 -30.54 24.78 -39.14
CA LEU A 100 -31.69 24.43 -38.30
C LEU A 100 -32.13 22.97 -38.47
N ASN A 101 -32.15 22.47 -39.71
CA ASN A 101 -32.41 21.06 -39.98
C ASN A 101 -31.33 20.16 -39.38
N ASP A 102 -30.05 20.59 -39.47
CA ASP A 102 -28.94 19.92 -38.82
C ASP A 102 -29.10 19.92 -37.28
N LEU A 103 -29.58 21.02 -36.68
CA LEU A 103 -29.84 21.07 -35.24
C LEU A 103 -30.98 20.13 -34.83
N ASP A 104 -32.06 20.07 -35.61
CA ASP A 104 -33.19 19.15 -35.35
C ASP A 104 -32.74 17.69 -35.47
N LEU A 105 -31.98 17.35 -36.52
CA LEU A 105 -31.35 16.04 -36.68
C LEU A 105 -30.44 15.69 -35.50
N PHE A 106 -29.65 16.64 -35.00
CA PHE A 106 -28.80 16.44 -33.82
C PHE A 106 -29.62 16.15 -32.56
N LEU A 107 -30.69 16.93 -32.32
CA LEU A 107 -31.55 16.78 -31.15
C LEU A 107 -32.43 15.53 -31.20
N SER A 108 -32.75 15.04 -32.40
CA SER A 108 -33.56 13.83 -32.62
C SER A 108 -32.85 12.53 -32.23
N GLY A 109 -31.52 12.54 -32.06
CA GLY A 109 -30.75 11.38 -31.59
C GLY A 109 -30.60 10.25 -32.62
N VAL A 110 -30.77 10.53 -33.92
CA VAL A 110 -30.54 9.57 -35.01
C VAL A 110 -29.10 9.05 -34.97
N GLU A 111 -28.91 7.75 -35.16
CA GLU A 111 -27.63 7.07 -34.93
C GLU A 111 -26.53 7.42 -35.96
N ARG A 112 -26.92 7.94 -37.14
CA ARG A 112 -26.04 8.41 -38.24
C ARG A 112 -26.68 9.55 -39.06
N PRO A 113 -26.82 10.75 -38.50
CA PRO A 113 -27.38 11.89 -39.22
C PRO A 113 -26.41 12.38 -40.30
N THR A 114 -26.95 12.75 -41.47
CA THR A 114 -26.18 13.38 -42.55
C THR A 114 -26.37 14.89 -42.45
N PHE A 115 -25.34 15.61 -42.01
CA PHE A 115 -25.37 17.06 -41.86
C PHE A 115 -24.91 17.76 -43.14
N ALA A 116 -25.62 18.80 -43.55
CA ALA A 116 -25.33 19.56 -44.77
C ALA A 116 -24.74 20.95 -44.49
N GLY A 117 -24.92 21.49 -43.28
CA GLY A 117 -24.52 22.82 -42.84
C GLY A 117 -23.25 22.84 -41.98
N LYS A 118 -23.08 23.92 -41.21
CA LYS A 118 -21.85 24.18 -40.42
C LYS A 118 -21.72 23.29 -39.17
N LEU A 119 -22.79 22.58 -38.81
CA LEU A 119 -22.83 21.70 -37.63
C LEU A 119 -22.08 20.38 -37.83
N LYS A 120 -21.81 19.97 -39.08
CA LYS A 120 -21.08 18.73 -39.39
C LYS A 120 -19.76 18.60 -38.62
N ALA A 121 -18.89 19.62 -38.70
CA ALA A 121 -17.58 19.58 -38.03
C ALA A 121 -17.71 19.54 -36.49
N SER A 122 -18.75 20.16 -35.94
CA SER A 122 -19.04 20.13 -34.50
C SER A 122 -19.55 18.76 -34.06
N TYR A 123 -20.37 18.12 -34.89
CA TYR A 123 -20.85 16.75 -34.67
C TYR A 123 -19.73 15.73 -34.78
N ASP A 124 -18.89 15.80 -35.81
CA ASP A 124 -17.77 14.86 -35.98
C ASP A 124 -16.85 14.91 -34.76
N ARG A 125 -16.55 16.11 -34.25
CA ARG A 125 -15.79 16.31 -33.01
C ARG A 125 -16.53 15.77 -31.78
N TRP A 126 -17.85 15.94 -31.73
CA TRP A 126 -18.70 15.41 -30.67
C TRP A 126 -18.64 13.88 -30.62
N VAL A 127 -18.78 13.21 -31.78
CA VAL A 127 -18.73 11.74 -31.91
C VAL A 127 -17.35 11.20 -31.51
N VAL A 128 -16.27 11.84 -31.96
CA VAL A 128 -14.90 11.44 -31.60
C VAL A 128 -14.72 11.48 -30.09
N ASP A 129 -15.06 12.59 -29.44
CA ASP A 129 -14.89 12.72 -27.98
C ASP A 129 -15.85 11.81 -27.20
N ALA A 130 -17.06 11.54 -27.71
CA ALA A 130 -18.00 10.60 -27.09
C ALA A 130 -17.49 9.14 -27.19
N ASN A 131 -16.90 8.76 -28.33
CA ASN A 131 -16.28 7.47 -28.50
C ASN A 131 -15.04 7.32 -27.62
N GLN A 132 -14.22 8.37 -27.49
CA GLN A 132 -13.08 8.38 -26.59
C GLN A 132 -13.51 8.23 -25.13
N ALA A 133 -14.52 8.98 -24.66
CA ALA A 133 -15.04 8.84 -23.29
C ALA A 133 -15.56 7.41 -23.01
N ARG A 134 -16.18 6.76 -23.99
CA ARG A 134 -16.60 5.34 -23.90
C ARG A 134 -15.43 4.36 -23.90
N GLN A 135 -14.31 4.71 -24.53
CA GLN A 135 -13.08 3.94 -24.47
C GLN A 135 -12.43 4.10 -23.08
N ASP A 136 -12.27 5.33 -22.61
CA ASP A 136 -11.70 5.63 -21.29
C ASP A 136 -12.52 4.93 -20.17
N GLU A 137 -13.86 4.94 -20.25
CA GLU A 137 -14.73 4.17 -19.33
C GLU A 137 -14.46 2.65 -19.41
N ARG A 138 -14.23 2.10 -20.61
CA ARG A 138 -13.87 0.69 -20.76
C ARG A 138 -12.51 0.37 -20.17
N GLU A 139 -11.54 1.26 -20.29
CA GLU A 139 -10.20 1.10 -19.72
C GLU A 139 -10.24 1.10 -18.19
N VAL A 140 -11.00 2.00 -17.56
CA VAL A 140 -11.22 1.98 -16.09
C VAL A 140 -11.89 0.67 -15.64
N ARG A 141 -12.93 0.22 -16.35
CA ARG A 141 -13.61 -1.06 -16.04
C ARG A 141 -12.68 -2.26 -16.22
N ALA A 142 -11.86 -2.27 -17.27
CA ALA A 142 -10.89 -3.33 -17.51
C ALA A 142 -9.86 -3.39 -16.38
N TRP A 143 -9.37 -2.22 -15.91
CA TRP A 143 -8.48 -2.13 -14.77
C TRP A 143 -9.14 -2.65 -13.49
N LEU A 144 -10.39 -2.27 -13.20
CA LEU A 144 -11.12 -2.75 -12.02
C LEU A 144 -11.39 -4.26 -12.06
N ALA A 145 -11.63 -4.82 -13.24
CA ALA A 145 -11.86 -6.25 -13.42
C ALA A 145 -10.57 -7.07 -13.29
N ARG A 146 -9.43 -6.50 -13.65
CA ARG A 146 -8.11 -7.14 -13.62
C ARG A 146 -7.06 -6.14 -13.13
N PRO A 147 -7.06 -5.84 -11.81
CA PRO A 147 -6.05 -4.95 -11.24
C PRO A 147 -4.66 -5.59 -11.38
N PRO A 148 -3.58 -4.78 -11.44
CA PRO A 148 -2.22 -5.30 -11.41
C PRO A 148 -1.93 -6.05 -10.11
N ALA A 149 -0.99 -7.00 -10.16
CA ALA A 149 -0.53 -7.70 -8.97
C ALA A 149 0.14 -6.72 -8.00
N VAL A 150 -0.14 -6.87 -6.70
CA VAL A 150 0.40 -6.03 -5.62
C VAL A 150 1.25 -6.92 -4.71
N ALA A 151 2.57 -6.80 -4.80
CA ALA A 151 3.52 -7.58 -3.99
C ALA A 151 4.16 -6.76 -2.86
N SER A 152 4.02 -5.44 -2.91
CA SER A 152 4.63 -4.48 -1.98
C SER A 152 3.79 -3.20 -1.86
N THR A 153 4.10 -2.37 -0.86
CA THR A 153 3.53 -1.02 -0.74
C THR A 153 3.84 -0.14 -1.96
N ALA A 154 5.02 -0.28 -2.54
CA ALA A 154 5.40 0.44 -3.76
C ALA A 154 4.53 0.03 -4.97
N ASP A 155 4.25 -1.27 -5.13
CA ASP A 155 3.36 -1.77 -6.19
C ASP A 155 1.92 -1.29 -5.98
N ALA A 156 1.45 -1.26 -4.73
CA ALA A 156 0.13 -0.74 -4.37
C ALA A 156 -0.03 0.73 -4.79
N ASN A 157 0.95 1.57 -4.45
CA ASN A 157 0.95 2.99 -4.84
C ASN A 157 0.98 3.15 -6.37
N LYS A 158 1.83 2.39 -7.05
CA LYS A 158 1.91 2.40 -8.53
C LYS A 158 0.59 1.97 -9.17
N ALA A 159 -0.10 1.00 -8.59
CA ALA A 159 -1.42 0.55 -9.05
C ALA A 159 -2.48 1.66 -8.89
N LEU A 160 -2.48 2.35 -7.75
CA LEU A 160 -3.40 3.47 -7.49
C LEU A 160 -3.13 4.67 -8.38
N ASP A 161 -1.87 4.98 -8.67
CA ASP A 161 -1.49 6.02 -9.62
C ASP A 161 -1.98 5.70 -11.03
N ALA A 162 -1.84 4.44 -11.46
CA ALA A 162 -2.35 3.99 -12.75
C ALA A 162 -3.88 4.14 -12.84
N ALA A 163 -4.62 3.69 -11.81
CA ALA A 163 -6.07 3.89 -11.75
C ALA A 163 -6.46 5.37 -11.76
N THR A 164 -5.75 6.20 -11.00
CA THR A 164 -6.00 7.64 -10.91
C THR A 164 -5.79 8.32 -12.25
N LYS A 165 -4.76 7.93 -13.01
CA LYS A 165 -4.53 8.44 -14.38
C LYS A 165 -5.71 8.11 -15.31
N LEU A 166 -6.17 6.86 -15.32
CA LEU A 166 -7.32 6.45 -16.15
C LEU A 166 -8.60 7.21 -15.76
N ILE A 167 -8.86 7.36 -14.46
CA ILE A 167 -10.03 8.11 -13.96
C ILE A 167 -9.94 9.59 -14.31
N ASN A 168 -8.75 10.19 -14.25
CA ASN A 168 -8.54 11.60 -14.61
C ASN A 168 -8.69 11.82 -16.11
N GLN A 169 -8.15 10.92 -16.95
CA GLN A 169 -8.33 10.95 -18.41
C GLN A 169 -9.81 10.92 -18.80
N TYR A 170 -10.60 10.03 -18.18
CA TYR A 170 -12.04 10.06 -18.33
C TYR A 170 -12.59 11.42 -17.87
N SER A 171 -12.32 11.84 -16.63
CA SER A 171 -12.87 13.05 -16.00
C SER A 171 -12.63 14.36 -16.77
N GLU A 172 -11.49 14.49 -17.44
CA GLU A 172 -11.13 15.64 -18.29
C GLU A 172 -12.11 15.85 -19.44
N ARG A 173 -12.84 14.81 -19.85
CA ARG A 173 -13.90 14.85 -20.87
C ARG A 173 -15.21 15.39 -20.30
N SER A 174 -15.16 16.49 -19.55
CA SER A 174 -16.22 17.09 -18.69
C SER A 174 -17.66 17.07 -19.23
N ARG A 175 -17.84 17.12 -20.55
CA ARG A 175 -19.15 17.07 -21.23
C ARG A 175 -19.79 15.69 -21.34
N PHE A 176 -19.01 14.62 -21.22
CA PHE A 176 -19.46 13.22 -21.32
C PHE A 176 -19.23 12.43 -20.02
N THR A 177 -18.69 13.08 -19.00
CA THR A 177 -18.27 12.42 -17.76
C THR A 177 -19.36 12.42 -16.72
N ASP A 178 -19.44 11.30 -16.03
CA ASP A 178 -20.28 11.15 -14.85
C ASP A 178 -19.41 11.28 -13.60
N ARG A 179 -19.58 12.39 -12.87
CA ARG A 179 -18.85 12.65 -11.62
C ARG A 179 -19.14 11.61 -10.53
N ALA A 180 -20.36 11.05 -10.50
CA ALA A 180 -20.69 10.02 -9.54
C ALA A 180 -19.95 8.71 -9.86
N LYS A 181 -19.80 8.37 -11.15
CA LYS A 181 -18.97 7.23 -11.57
C LYS A 181 -17.50 7.42 -11.20
N THR A 182 -16.93 8.59 -11.42
CA THR A 182 -15.50 8.82 -11.15
C THR A 182 -15.20 8.73 -9.65
N ALA A 183 -16.05 9.31 -8.80
CA ALA A 183 -15.95 9.15 -7.36
C ALA A 183 -16.11 7.67 -6.94
N SER A 184 -17.11 6.96 -7.48
CA SER A 184 -17.27 5.53 -7.20
C SER A 184 -16.07 4.70 -7.63
N TRP A 185 -15.46 4.98 -8.79
CA TRP A 185 -14.26 4.27 -9.27
C TRP A 185 -13.04 4.54 -8.40
N ARG A 186 -12.88 5.77 -7.87
CA ARG A 186 -11.80 6.11 -6.93
C ARG A 186 -11.87 5.33 -5.63
N VAL A 187 -13.08 5.07 -5.13
CA VAL A 187 -13.30 4.27 -3.91
C VAL A 187 -13.08 2.79 -4.22
N GLN A 188 -13.64 2.29 -5.32
CA GLN A 188 -13.47 0.89 -5.73
C GLN A 188 -12.01 0.52 -6.02
N SER A 189 -11.26 1.38 -6.70
CA SER A 189 -9.85 1.11 -7.00
C SER A 189 -9.00 1.02 -5.74
N ARG A 190 -9.21 1.92 -4.77
CA ARG A 190 -8.58 1.87 -3.46
C ARG A 190 -8.91 0.59 -2.71
N LEU A 191 -10.18 0.22 -2.63
CA LEU A 191 -10.61 -0.99 -1.94
C LEU A 191 -9.96 -2.26 -2.53
N VAL A 192 -9.89 -2.36 -3.85
CA VAL A 192 -9.26 -3.50 -4.54
C VAL A 192 -7.77 -3.60 -4.20
N VAL A 193 -7.04 -2.48 -4.22
CA VAL A 193 -5.61 -2.46 -3.88
C VAL A 193 -5.37 -2.74 -2.40
N VAL A 194 -6.17 -2.17 -1.49
CA VAL A 194 -6.11 -2.45 -0.05
C VAL A 194 -6.26 -3.95 0.22
N LYS A 195 -7.27 -4.60 -0.39
CA LYS A 195 -7.49 -6.04 -0.23
C LYS A 195 -6.29 -6.86 -0.72
N ALA A 196 -5.71 -6.50 -1.86
CA ALA A 196 -4.55 -7.19 -2.40
C ALA A 196 -3.30 -7.03 -1.48
N LEU A 197 -3.03 -5.81 -1.03
CA LEU A 197 -1.91 -5.53 -0.12
C LEU A 197 -2.12 -6.20 1.25
N ALA A 198 -3.35 -6.22 1.77
CA ALA A 198 -3.67 -6.87 3.05
C ALA A 198 -3.42 -8.39 3.00
N ALA A 199 -3.77 -9.05 1.90
CA ALA A 199 -3.48 -10.48 1.71
C ALA A 199 -1.96 -10.74 1.66
N GLN A 200 -1.21 -9.86 1.01
CA GLN A 200 0.25 -9.93 0.98
C GLN A 200 0.87 -9.67 2.36
N ALA A 201 0.34 -8.70 3.10
CA ALA A 201 0.78 -8.37 4.45
C ALA A 201 0.56 -9.53 5.42
N ASP A 202 -0.57 -10.24 5.34
CA ASP A 202 -0.82 -11.45 6.14
C ASP A 202 0.18 -12.56 5.82
N THR A 203 0.51 -12.76 4.54
CA THR A 203 1.53 -13.74 4.12
C THR A 203 2.91 -13.38 4.67
N GLN A 204 3.33 -12.12 4.52
CA GLN A 204 4.62 -11.66 5.04
C GLN A 204 4.68 -11.68 6.56
N TYR A 205 3.60 -11.33 7.24
CA TYR A 205 3.48 -11.44 8.69
C TYR A 205 3.69 -12.89 9.16
N ARG A 206 3.02 -13.86 8.52
CA ARG A 206 3.19 -15.29 8.84
C ARG A 206 4.63 -15.76 8.65
N THR A 207 5.31 -15.31 7.61
CA THR A 207 6.74 -15.59 7.39
C THR A 207 7.58 -14.96 8.50
N ALA A 208 7.38 -13.67 8.78
CA ALA A 208 8.14 -12.94 9.79
C ALA A 208 8.01 -13.55 11.19
N VAL A 209 6.82 -14.00 11.59
CA VAL A 209 6.63 -14.66 12.89
C VAL A 209 7.12 -16.10 12.93
N ALA A 210 7.36 -16.75 11.78
CA ALA A 210 7.99 -18.07 11.74
C ALA A 210 9.51 -18.00 11.98
N VAL A 211 10.12 -16.82 11.89
CA VAL A 211 11.55 -16.61 12.16
C VAL A 211 11.85 -16.87 13.63
N LYS A 212 12.80 -17.78 13.89
CA LYS A 212 13.28 -18.04 15.26
C LYS A 212 14.06 -16.87 15.82
N LEU A 213 13.82 -16.57 17.09
CA LEU A 213 14.65 -15.65 17.87
C LEU A 213 15.94 -16.33 18.36
N PRO A 214 17.08 -15.61 18.45
CA PRO A 214 17.27 -14.22 18.08
C PRO A 214 17.37 -14.05 16.57
N LEU A 215 17.01 -12.87 16.07
CA LEU A 215 17.07 -12.57 14.64
C LEU A 215 18.52 -12.62 14.14
N LYS A 216 18.75 -13.34 13.05
CA LYS A 216 20.05 -13.36 12.37
C LYS A 216 20.30 -11.99 11.74
N ALA A 217 21.54 -11.51 11.80
CA ALA A 217 21.95 -10.29 11.10
C ALA A 217 21.63 -10.40 9.60
N GLY A 218 20.99 -9.36 9.05
CA GLY A 218 20.54 -9.33 7.65
C GLY A 218 19.20 -10.02 7.37
N ASN A 219 18.45 -10.44 8.40
CA ASN A 219 17.07 -10.88 8.20
C ASN A 219 16.13 -9.67 8.03
N ASN A 220 15.68 -9.44 6.80
CA ASN A 220 14.80 -8.34 6.43
C ASN A 220 13.31 -8.73 6.43
N GLU A 221 12.95 -9.96 6.82
CA GLU A 221 11.56 -10.45 6.76
C GLU A 221 10.64 -9.65 7.71
N ILE A 222 11.13 -9.33 8.91
CA ILE A 222 10.38 -8.51 9.87
C ILE A 222 10.26 -7.07 9.39
N GLU A 223 11.33 -6.48 8.86
CA GLU A 223 11.31 -5.13 8.31
C GLU A 223 10.32 -5.03 7.15
N THR A 224 10.35 -6.00 6.23
CA THR A 224 9.43 -6.09 5.09
C THR A 224 7.98 -6.22 5.56
N ALA A 225 7.71 -7.09 6.54
CA ALA A 225 6.37 -7.25 7.08
C ALA A 225 5.87 -5.97 7.79
N VAL A 226 6.75 -5.29 8.52
CA VAL A 226 6.43 -4.01 9.18
C VAL A 226 6.13 -2.93 8.15
N GLU A 227 6.93 -2.81 7.08
CA GLU A 227 6.71 -1.85 6.00
C GLU A 227 5.35 -2.10 5.33
N THR A 228 5.06 -3.33 4.95
CA THR A 228 3.81 -3.67 4.25
C THR A 228 2.59 -3.49 5.14
N LEU A 229 2.62 -3.92 6.40
CA LEU A 229 1.51 -3.69 7.35
C LEU A 229 1.28 -2.19 7.61
N THR A 230 2.35 -1.39 7.64
CA THR A 230 2.25 0.07 7.74
C THR A 230 1.57 0.63 6.48
N GLY A 231 1.99 0.16 5.29
CA GLY A 231 1.37 0.52 4.01
C GLY A 231 -0.12 0.21 3.96
N VAL A 232 -0.55 -0.98 4.42
CA VAL A 232 -1.98 -1.35 4.48
C VAL A 232 -2.77 -0.36 5.33
N ARG A 233 -2.27 0.02 6.50
CA ARG A 233 -2.95 0.98 7.38
C ARG A 233 -3.11 2.34 6.72
N THR A 234 -2.04 2.86 6.13
CA THR A 234 -2.08 4.14 5.40
C THR A 234 -3.13 4.11 4.29
N LEU A 235 -3.15 3.04 3.48
CA LEU A 235 -4.12 2.91 2.39
C LEU A 235 -5.57 2.74 2.88
N ILE A 236 -5.80 2.13 4.05
CA ILE A 236 -7.14 2.08 4.66
C ILE A 236 -7.59 3.47 5.11
N ASP A 237 -6.70 4.27 5.70
CA ASP A 237 -7.00 5.66 6.09
C ASP A 237 -7.33 6.52 4.86
N GLU A 238 -6.58 6.35 3.76
CA GLU A 238 -6.87 6.99 2.47
C GLU A 238 -8.18 6.51 1.83
N LEU A 239 -8.52 5.23 1.97
CA LEU A 239 -9.81 4.69 1.52
C LEU A 239 -10.97 5.34 2.28
N ARG A 240 -10.87 5.48 3.60
CA ARG A 240 -11.87 6.17 4.43
C ARG A 240 -11.98 7.65 4.08
N ALA A 241 -10.86 8.31 3.80
CA ALA A 241 -10.88 9.69 3.32
C ALA A 241 -11.60 9.81 1.97
N ALA A 242 -11.39 8.86 1.05
CA ALA A 242 -12.07 8.84 -0.24
C ALA A 242 -13.58 8.55 -0.11
N GLU A 243 -13.99 7.67 0.82
CA GLU A 243 -15.40 7.45 1.14
C GLU A 243 -16.05 8.73 1.68
N LYS A 244 -15.41 9.39 2.65
CA LYS A 244 -15.90 10.66 3.20
C LYS A 244 -16.04 11.74 2.13
N GLN A 245 -15.07 11.84 1.22
CA GLN A 245 -15.15 12.76 0.09
C GLN A 245 -16.36 12.44 -0.82
N ALA A 246 -16.61 11.16 -1.10
CA ALA A 246 -17.78 10.76 -1.89
C ALA A 246 -19.11 11.14 -1.20
N ASP A 247 -19.16 11.04 0.13
CA ASP A 247 -20.31 11.48 0.93
C ASP A 247 -20.51 13.00 0.89
N GLU A 248 -19.43 13.78 1.00
CA GLU A 248 -19.47 15.25 0.86
C GLU A 248 -19.94 15.67 -0.54
N GLU A 249 -19.52 14.94 -1.58
CA GLU A 249 -19.96 15.13 -2.97
C GLU A 249 -21.38 14.58 -3.24
N ARG A 250 -22.05 13.98 -2.24
CA ARG A 250 -23.39 13.36 -2.32
C ARG A 250 -23.48 12.27 -3.39
N VAL A 251 -22.40 11.53 -3.58
CA VAL A 251 -22.33 10.43 -4.54
C VAL A 251 -22.98 9.18 -3.93
N PRO A 252 -23.99 8.56 -4.58
CA PRO A 252 -24.62 7.36 -4.07
C PRO A 252 -23.69 6.16 -4.25
N LEU A 253 -22.88 5.86 -3.23
CA LEU A 253 -22.15 4.59 -3.14
C LEU A 253 -23.13 3.45 -2.81
N ASN A 254 -23.00 2.33 -3.53
CA ASN A 254 -23.80 1.13 -3.27
C ASN A 254 -23.54 0.58 -1.85
N GLU A 255 -24.58 0.14 -1.14
CA GLU A 255 -24.50 -0.48 0.19
C GLU A 255 -23.47 -1.61 0.28
N LYS A 256 -23.37 -2.45 -0.76
CA LYS A 256 -22.36 -3.51 -0.81
C LYS A 256 -20.94 -2.95 -0.72
N LEU A 257 -20.67 -1.84 -1.41
CA LEU A 257 -19.35 -1.21 -1.39
C LEU A 257 -19.05 -0.63 -0.01
N ARG A 258 -20.02 0.01 0.64
CA ARG A 258 -19.87 0.51 2.02
C ARG A 258 -19.57 -0.60 3.01
N GLY A 259 -20.35 -1.68 2.97
CA GLY A 259 -20.10 -2.84 3.83
C GLY A 259 -18.70 -3.45 3.64
N GLU A 260 -18.16 -3.44 2.42
CA GLU A 260 -16.79 -3.89 2.18
C GLU A 260 -15.71 -2.91 2.70
N ILE A 261 -15.99 -1.61 2.73
CA ILE A 261 -15.11 -0.58 3.32
C ILE A 261 -15.13 -0.68 4.84
N ASP A 262 -16.32 -0.79 5.45
CA ASP A 262 -16.50 -0.96 6.89
C ASP A 262 -15.75 -2.19 7.41
N ALA A 263 -15.79 -3.29 6.65
CA ALA A 263 -15.03 -4.50 6.95
C ALA A 263 -13.50 -4.29 7.00
N GLN A 264 -12.97 -3.27 6.30
CA GLN A 264 -11.54 -2.93 6.39
C GLN A 264 -11.16 -2.33 7.75
N GLY A 265 -12.13 -1.88 8.57
CA GLY A 265 -11.86 -1.46 9.94
C GLY A 265 -11.27 -2.58 10.80
N ALA A 266 -11.84 -3.78 10.72
CA ALA A 266 -11.31 -4.95 11.42
C ALA A 266 -9.91 -5.34 10.91
N VAL A 267 -9.67 -5.20 9.60
CA VAL A 267 -8.36 -5.43 8.99
C VAL A 267 -7.33 -4.44 9.53
N ALA A 268 -7.68 -3.15 9.63
CA ALA A 268 -6.79 -2.13 10.19
C ALA A 268 -6.42 -2.41 11.66
N ASP A 269 -7.40 -2.82 12.47
CA ASP A 269 -7.17 -3.19 13.86
C ASP A 269 -6.24 -4.41 13.98
N GLN A 270 -6.44 -5.43 13.13
CA GLN A 270 -5.57 -6.60 13.06
C GLN A 270 -4.15 -6.20 12.62
N CYS A 271 -4.00 -5.38 11.58
CA CYS A 271 -2.69 -4.91 11.13
C CYS A 271 -1.96 -4.11 12.23
N ARG A 272 -2.68 -3.29 13.01
CA ARG A 272 -2.11 -2.59 14.16
C ARG A 272 -1.58 -3.56 15.21
N ALA A 273 -2.37 -4.57 15.58
CA ALA A 273 -1.94 -5.59 16.54
C ALA A 273 -0.72 -6.37 16.04
N SER A 274 -0.71 -6.79 14.77
CA SER A 274 0.43 -7.47 14.14
C SER A 274 1.69 -6.61 14.12
N LEU A 275 1.57 -5.30 13.85
CA LEU A 275 2.69 -4.37 13.87
C LEU A 275 3.32 -4.23 15.26
N GLU A 276 2.50 -4.03 16.29
CA GLU A 276 3.00 -3.90 17.66
C GLU A 276 3.72 -5.18 18.10
N LEU A 277 3.18 -6.36 17.74
CA LEU A 277 3.83 -7.64 17.99
C LEU A 277 5.20 -7.76 17.30
N LEU A 278 5.30 -7.46 16.00
CA LEU A 278 6.56 -7.52 15.29
C LEU A 278 7.60 -6.54 15.86
N LYS A 279 7.18 -5.32 16.25
CA LYS A 279 8.06 -4.34 16.89
C LYS A 279 8.61 -4.83 18.23
N LEU A 280 7.83 -5.58 19.00
CA LEU A 280 8.31 -6.17 20.26
C LEU A 280 9.44 -7.16 20.02
N PHE A 281 9.38 -7.95 18.94
CA PHE A 281 10.39 -8.95 18.61
C PHE A 281 11.59 -8.39 17.85
N ALA A 282 11.44 -7.24 17.19
CA ALA A 282 12.49 -6.56 16.42
C ALA A 282 13.42 -5.68 17.28
N ARG A 283 13.25 -5.63 18.60
CA ARG A 283 14.04 -4.72 19.46
C ARG A 283 15.53 -5.07 19.40
N PRO A 284 16.41 -4.11 19.07
CA PRO A 284 17.84 -4.37 18.86
C PRO A 284 18.57 -4.78 20.14
N ASP A 285 18.09 -4.32 21.30
CA ASP A 285 18.68 -4.60 22.61
C ASP A 285 18.04 -5.80 23.33
N LEU A 286 17.07 -6.47 22.70
CA LEU A 286 16.24 -7.51 23.34
C LEU A 286 17.07 -8.61 24.01
N PHE A 287 18.18 -9.02 23.39
CA PHE A 287 19.03 -10.10 23.89
C PHE A 287 20.28 -9.61 24.64
N THR A 288 20.61 -8.32 24.52
CA THR A 288 21.84 -7.74 25.08
C THR A 288 21.59 -7.00 26.38
N ASN A 289 20.39 -6.44 26.59
CA ASN A 289 20.01 -5.71 27.80
C ASN A 289 19.45 -6.66 28.88
N PRO A 290 20.22 -6.99 29.94
CA PRO A 290 19.79 -7.94 30.96
C PRO A 290 18.67 -7.38 31.86
N ASP A 291 18.58 -6.06 32.02
CA ASP A 291 17.59 -5.41 32.88
C ASP A 291 16.23 -5.23 32.18
N GLY A 292 16.22 -5.08 30.85
CA GLY A 292 15.03 -4.77 30.06
C GLY A 292 14.02 -5.92 29.88
N ALA A 293 14.39 -7.17 30.18
CA ALA A 293 13.54 -8.33 29.90
C ALA A 293 12.20 -8.32 30.63
N ALA A 294 12.17 -7.88 31.90
CA ALA A 294 10.93 -7.77 32.68
C ALA A 294 9.93 -6.81 32.04
N ALA A 295 10.40 -5.62 31.63
CA ALA A 295 9.56 -4.60 30.98
C ALA A 295 9.06 -5.08 29.61
N TRP A 296 9.90 -5.77 28.85
CA TRP A 296 9.50 -6.38 27.58
C TRP A 296 8.45 -7.48 27.77
N LEU A 297 8.66 -8.42 28.69
CA LEU A 297 7.71 -9.50 28.99
C LEU A 297 6.36 -8.96 29.43
N LYS A 298 6.35 -7.86 30.20
CA LYS A 298 5.10 -7.16 30.55
C LYS A 298 4.35 -6.68 29.31
N GLN A 299 5.03 -6.02 28.37
CA GLN A 299 4.39 -5.55 27.14
C GLN A 299 3.89 -6.69 26.25
N VAL A 300 4.64 -7.80 26.18
CA VAL A 300 4.18 -9.02 25.50
C VAL A 300 2.94 -9.61 26.21
N GLY A 301 2.90 -9.53 27.54
CA GLY A 301 1.75 -9.94 28.36
C GLY A 301 0.52 -9.07 28.13
N ASP A 302 0.69 -7.75 28.05
CA ASP A 302 -0.38 -6.80 27.72
C ASP A 302 -0.94 -7.10 26.31
N GLN A 303 -0.05 -7.29 25.32
CA GLN A 303 -0.45 -7.69 23.97
C GLN A 303 -1.17 -9.05 23.94
N TYR A 304 -0.75 -10.00 24.78
CA TYR A 304 -1.41 -11.30 24.91
C TYR A 304 -2.84 -11.16 25.47
N ALA A 305 -3.04 -10.28 26.45
CA ALA A 305 -4.35 -10.02 27.03
C ALA A 305 -5.32 -9.37 26.02
N ASP A 306 -4.82 -8.46 25.20
CA ASP A 306 -5.60 -7.76 24.16
C ASP A 306 -5.88 -8.64 22.94
N THR A 307 -5.10 -9.70 22.73
CA THR A 307 -5.26 -10.62 21.61
C THR A 307 -6.44 -11.55 21.85
N LYS A 308 -7.43 -11.55 20.95
CA LYS A 308 -8.58 -12.48 21.01
C LYS A 308 -8.35 -13.81 20.30
N ASP A 309 -7.49 -13.83 19.29
CA ASP A 309 -7.21 -15.02 18.49
C ASP A 309 -6.28 -16.00 19.21
N GLU A 310 -6.75 -17.23 19.39
CA GLU A 310 -5.99 -18.27 20.10
C GLU A 310 -4.73 -18.72 19.34
N LYS A 311 -4.71 -18.63 18.00
CA LYS A 311 -3.49 -18.94 17.23
C LYS A 311 -2.39 -17.92 17.51
N THR A 312 -2.73 -16.65 17.52
CA THR A 312 -1.80 -15.56 17.86
C THR A 312 -1.33 -15.65 19.33
N LYS A 313 -2.22 -16.03 20.26
CA LYS A 313 -1.83 -16.33 21.64
C LYS A 313 -0.84 -17.49 21.75
N ALA A 314 -1.04 -18.58 20.99
CA ALA A 314 -0.11 -19.71 20.97
C ALA A 314 1.27 -19.29 20.45
N LEU A 315 1.30 -18.50 19.37
CA LEU A 315 2.52 -17.93 18.81
C LEU A 315 3.26 -17.03 19.81
N LEU A 316 2.54 -16.17 20.53
CA LEU A 316 3.12 -15.33 21.58
C LEU A 316 3.83 -16.17 22.65
N ARG A 317 3.21 -17.27 23.10
CA ARG A 317 3.82 -18.19 24.05
C ARG A 317 5.07 -18.87 23.49
N GLU A 318 5.02 -19.32 22.23
CA GLU A 318 6.17 -19.91 21.54
C GLU A 318 7.34 -18.92 21.46
N LYS A 319 7.09 -17.67 21.05
CA LYS A 319 8.12 -16.63 20.96
C LYS A 319 8.71 -16.27 22.31
N VAL A 320 7.93 -16.30 23.38
CA VAL A 320 8.44 -16.14 24.74
C VAL A 320 9.38 -17.29 25.11
N GLN A 321 9.07 -18.54 24.75
CA GLN A 321 9.97 -19.67 24.98
C GLN A 321 11.27 -19.54 24.18
N GLU A 322 11.19 -19.17 22.89
CA GLU A 322 12.38 -18.89 22.06
C GLU A 322 13.23 -17.77 22.66
N PHE A 323 12.58 -16.69 23.11
CA PHE A 323 13.26 -15.59 23.80
C PHE A 323 13.98 -16.11 25.05
N CYS A 324 13.32 -16.85 25.93
CA CYS A 324 13.93 -17.38 27.15
C CYS A 324 15.13 -18.28 26.85
N ASP A 325 15.01 -19.15 25.83
CA ASP A 325 16.07 -20.06 25.39
C ASP A 325 17.31 -19.32 24.89
N ALA A 326 17.13 -18.19 24.21
CA ALA A 326 18.22 -17.37 23.68
C ALA A 326 18.76 -16.36 24.71
N PHE A 327 17.91 -15.85 25.59
CA PHE A 327 18.23 -14.82 26.57
C PHE A 327 19.05 -15.37 27.74
N VAL A 328 18.78 -16.61 28.16
CA VAL A 328 19.60 -17.35 29.12
C VAL A 328 20.58 -18.25 28.35
N PRO A 329 21.88 -17.95 28.36
CA PRO A 329 22.85 -18.64 27.52
C PRO A 329 22.96 -20.11 27.89
N GLU A 330 22.96 -20.98 26.88
CA GLU A 330 23.13 -22.42 27.06
C GLU A 330 24.59 -22.81 27.34
N LYS A 331 25.52 -22.10 26.71
CA LYS A 331 26.96 -22.34 26.84
C LYS A 331 27.66 -21.09 27.37
N VAL A 332 28.50 -21.28 28.38
CA VAL A 332 29.39 -20.26 28.92
C VAL A 332 30.84 -20.71 28.74
N ARG A 333 31.76 -19.75 28.57
CA ARG A 333 33.19 -20.05 28.47
C ARG A 333 33.71 -20.44 29.86
N LEU A 334 34.64 -21.39 29.89
CA LEU A 334 35.42 -21.70 31.09
C LEU A 334 36.42 -20.56 31.39
N ASP A 335 36.95 -20.51 32.61
CA ASP A 335 37.90 -19.48 33.03
C ASP A 335 39.13 -19.47 32.10
N ASP A 336 39.66 -18.28 31.82
CA ASP A 336 40.90 -18.10 31.04
C ASP A 336 42.14 -18.61 31.78
N ALA A 337 41.98 -19.02 33.03
CA ALA A 337 43.00 -19.70 33.80
C ALA A 337 42.59 -21.11 34.21
N VAL A 338 43.60 -21.93 34.50
CA VAL A 338 43.47 -23.25 35.13
C VAL A 338 44.44 -23.35 36.31
N LEU A 339 44.25 -24.34 37.17
CA LEU A 339 45.18 -24.62 38.26
C LEU A 339 46.11 -25.76 37.86
N LEU A 340 47.43 -25.52 37.86
CA LEU A 340 48.44 -26.55 37.72
C LEU A 340 49.19 -26.69 39.04
N LYS A 341 49.09 -27.86 39.69
CA LYS A 341 49.64 -28.11 41.03
C LYS A 341 49.22 -27.05 42.07
N GLY A 342 48.02 -26.50 41.92
CA GLY A 342 47.48 -25.46 42.80
C GLY A 342 47.82 -24.02 42.39
N GLU A 343 48.70 -23.81 41.41
CA GLU A 343 49.05 -22.48 40.91
C GLU A 343 48.17 -22.06 39.73
N ARG A 344 47.73 -20.81 39.71
CA ARG A 344 46.91 -20.25 38.63
C ARG A 344 47.78 -19.93 37.42
N VAL A 345 47.49 -20.59 36.29
CA VAL A 345 48.21 -20.42 35.02
C VAL A 345 47.24 -20.08 33.90
N SER A 346 47.73 -19.42 32.84
CA SER A 346 46.92 -19.11 31.67
C SER A 346 46.51 -20.37 30.92
N ARG A 347 45.21 -20.53 30.62
CA ARG A 347 44.67 -21.65 29.83
C ARG A 347 45.33 -21.73 28.45
N ALA A 348 45.61 -20.57 27.83
CA ALA A 348 46.22 -20.49 26.50
C ALA A 348 47.66 -21.04 26.45
N GLU A 349 48.34 -21.08 27.59
CA GLU A 349 49.71 -21.60 27.70
C GLU A 349 49.74 -23.12 27.93
N VAL A 350 48.60 -23.72 28.27
CA VAL A 350 48.49 -25.14 28.61
C VAL A 350 48.07 -25.95 27.37
N LYS A 351 48.86 -26.98 27.05
CA LYS A 351 48.56 -27.92 25.96
C LYS A 351 48.44 -29.34 26.47
N VAL A 352 47.63 -30.15 25.82
CA VAL A 352 47.47 -31.58 26.13
C VAL A 352 48.18 -32.38 25.04
N LYS A 353 49.13 -33.23 25.44
CA LYS A 353 49.82 -34.19 24.58
C LYS A 353 49.24 -35.58 24.85
N PHE A 354 48.77 -36.28 23.82
CA PHE A 354 48.24 -37.65 23.94
C PHE A 354 48.62 -38.48 22.70
N PRO A 355 48.72 -39.81 22.82
CA PRO A 355 49.08 -40.67 21.68
C PRO A 355 47.96 -40.72 20.64
N ARG A 356 48.35 -40.68 19.36
CA ARG A 356 47.52 -41.17 18.25
C ARG A 356 47.92 -42.64 18.05
N GLY A 357 46.96 -43.53 17.81
CA GLY A 357 47.20 -44.98 17.76
C GLY A 357 48.21 -45.48 16.71
N ASP A 358 48.84 -44.59 15.94
CA ASP A 358 49.92 -44.82 14.98
C ASP A 358 51.33 -44.69 15.58
N GLY A 359 51.44 -44.53 16.91
CA GLY A 359 52.71 -44.36 17.62
C GLY A 359 53.21 -42.91 17.64
N THR A 360 52.49 -41.96 17.05
CA THR A 360 52.77 -40.52 17.16
C THR A 360 51.98 -39.90 18.31
N SER A 361 52.29 -38.65 18.66
CA SER A 361 51.51 -37.89 19.66
C SER A 361 50.91 -36.65 19.03
N GLU A 362 49.67 -36.35 19.39
CA GLU A 362 49.01 -35.10 19.09
C GLU A 362 49.22 -34.11 20.24
N ILE A 363 49.31 -32.82 19.92
CA ILE A 363 49.35 -31.74 20.90
C ILE A 363 48.23 -30.77 20.56
N VAL A 364 47.29 -30.62 21.48
CA VAL A 364 46.12 -29.74 21.32
C VAL A 364 46.10 -28.70 22.43
N GLU A 365 45.65 -27.50 22.11
CA GLU A 365 45.43 -26.44 23.11
C GLU A 365 44.25 -26.78 24.03
N LEU A 366 44.33 -26.37 25.29
CA LEU A 366 43.24 -26.58 26.24
C LEU A 366 42.06 -25.68 25.86
N SER A 367 40.91 -26.29 25.58
CA SER A 367 39.72 -25.56 25.12
C SER A 367 39.07 -24.80 26.27
N ALA A 368 38.63 -23.56 26.00
CA ALA A 368 37.78 -22.80 26.90
C ALA A 368 36.28 -23.14 26.74
N ALA A 369 35.92 -24.02 25.79
CA ALA A 369 34.56 -24.50 25.60
C ALA A 369 34.31 -25.78 26.42
N ALA A 370 33.11 -25.91 26.97
CA ALA A 370 32.74 -27.02 27.85
C ALA A 370 32.72 -28.38 27.13
N ASP A 371 32.40 -28.38 25.83
CA ASP A 371 32.36 -29.55 24.94
C ASP A 371 33.74 -29.89 24.34
N GLY A 372 34.69 -28.96 24.38
CA GLY A 372 36.08 -29.15 23.98
C GLY A 372 36.88 -30.00 24.97
N LEU A 373 38.16 -30.26 24.64
CA LEU A 373 39.10 -30.92 25.55
C LEU A 373 39.54 -29.93 26.64
N ASN A 374 39.20 -30.20 27.90
CA ASN A 374 39.37 -29.28 29.02
C ASN A 374 39.69 -30.01 30.34
N GLU A 375 39.97 -29.26 31.40
CA GLU A 375 40.39 -29.77 32.71
C GLU A 375 39.39 -30.71 33.41
N PHE A 376 38.14 -30.78 32.93
CA PHE A 376 37.13 -31.69 33.46
C PHE A 376 37.12 -33.05 32.77
N ASN A 377 37.58 -33.14 31.51
CA ASN A 377 37.37 -34.32 30.67
C ASN A 377 38.65 -34.90 30.05
N VAL A 378 39.83 -34.28 30.23
CA VAL A 378 41.09 -34.77 29.67
C VAL A 378 41.40 -36.21 30.10
N THR A 379 41.26 -36.53 31.38
CA THR A 379 41.54 -37.87 31.91
C THR A 379 40.53 -38.91 31.48
N GLU A 380 39.29 -38.50 31.24
CA GLU A 380 38.21 -39.37 30.77
C GLU A 380 38.35 -39.68 29.28
N ARG A 381 38.65 -38.67 28.45
CA ARG A 381 38.76 -38.81 26.99
C ARG A 381 40.06 -39.47 26.54
N HIS A 382 41.15 -39.24 27.27
CA HIS A 382 42.48 -39.79 26.95
C HIS A 382 43.10 -40.48 28.17
N PRO A 383 42.52 -41.61 28.61
CA PRO A 383 43.04 -42.35 29.76
C PRO A 383 44.39 -42.97 29.42
N GLY A 384 45.33 -42.91 30.37
CA GLY A 384 46.61 -43.62 30.28
C GLY A 384 47.82 -42.80 30.72
N ASP A 385 48.92 -43.51 30.98
CA ASP A 385 50.18 -42.93 31.48
C ASP A 385 50.98 -42.16 30.42
N SER A 386 50.54 -42.22 29.16
CA SER A 386 51.16 -41.55 28.00
C SER A 386 50.49 -40.22 27.63
N THR A 387 49.49 -39.78 28.39
CA THR A 387 48.85 -38.46 28.26
C THR A 387 49.53 -37.48 29.21
N PHE A 388 49.96 -36.32 28.70
CA PHE A 388 50.68 -35.31 29.46
C PHE A 388 50.12 -33.90 29.25
N ILE A 389 50.23 -33.07 30.27
CA ILE A 389 49.98 -31.64 30.20
C ILE A 389 51.32 -30.95 29.96
N LYS A 390 51.41 -30.16 28.89
CA LYS A 390 52.58 -29.36 28.54
C LYS A 390 52.42 -27.95 29.10
N TYR A 391 53.24 -27.65 30.11
CA TYR A 391 53.42 -26.33 30.69
C TYR A 391 54.73 -26.34 31.49
N ASN A 392 55.74 -25.59 31.03
CA ASN A 392 57.11 -25.60 31.60
C ASN A 392 57.67 -27.02 31.84
N GLY A 393 57.43 -27.93 30.88
CA GLY A 393 57.73 -29.36 30.99
C GLY A 393 56.49 -30.23 30.76
N GLU A 394 56.65 -31.55 30.89
CA GLU A 394 55.55 -32.52 30.84
C GLU A 394 55.09 -32.83 32.28
N GLN A 395 53.79 -32.69 32.52
CA GLN A 395 53.16 -32.94 33.81
C GLN A 395 52.04 -33.97 33.65
N TYR A 396 51.76 -34.75 34.70
CA TYR A 396 50.63 -35.68 34.66
C TYR A 396 49.27 -34.94 34.69
N PRO A 397 48.26 -35.41 33.94
CA PRO A 397 46.92 -34.81 33.89
C PRO A 397 46.25 -34.59 35.24
N LYS A 398 46.54 -35.44 36.24
CA LYS A 398 46.02 -35.28 37.62
C LYS A 398 46.38 -33.94 38.28
N HIS A 399 47.40 -33.24 37.79
CA HIS A 399 47.83 -31.94 38.30
C HIS A 399 47.05 -30.77 37.70
N LEU A 400 46.31 -31.01 36.62
CA LEU A 400 45.41 -30.03 36.01
C LEU A 400 44.08 -30.04 36.76
N GLN A 401 43.72 -28.90 37.35
CA GLN A 401 42.52 -28.73 38.14
C GLN A 401 41.75 -27.48 37.66
N PRO A 402 40.40 -27.50 37.74
CA PRO A 402 39.59 -26.33 37.42
C PRO A 402 39.63 -25.28 38.51
N THR A 403 39.58 -24.01 38.10
CA THR A 403 39.31 -22.88 38.99
C THR A 403 37.86 -22.90 39.48
N ASP A 404 37.57 -22.12 40.53
CA ASP A 404 36.19 -21.98 41.03
C ASP A 404 35.24 -21.39 39.97
N LEU A 405 35.76 -20.49 39.11
CA LEU A 405 35.01 -19.93 38.00
C LEU A 405 34.66 -21.00 36.95
N SER A 406 35.62 -21.83 36.54
CA SER A 406 35.36 -23.00 35.68
C SER A 406 34.35 -23.97 36.29
N ARG A 407 34.43 -24.24 37.61
CA ARG A 407 33.48 -25.12 38.32
C ARG A 407 32.08 -24.52 38.34
N ALA A 408 31.96 -23.21 38.53
CA ALA A 408 30.69 -22.50 38.47
C ALA A 408 30.07 -22.60 37.06
N ALA A 409 30.88 -22.49 36.01
CA ALA A 409 30.43 -22.55 34.62
C ALA A 409 29.80 -23.90 34.31
N VAL A 410 30.49 -24.99 34.65
CA VAL A 410 30.01 -26.37 34.43
C VAL A 410 28.72 -26.64 35.20
N VAL A 411 28.61 -26.16 36.45
CA VAL A 411 27.37 -26.30 37.22
C VAL A 411 26.23 -25.54 36.57
N PHE A 412 26.43 -24.28 36.19
CA PHE A 412 25.41 -23.50 35.51
C PHE A 412 24.92 -24.21 34.23
N MET A 413 25.83 -24.68 33.37
CA MET A 413 25.45 -25.39 32.13
C MET A 413 24.69 -26.69 32.44
N SER A 414 25.11 -27.45 33.45
CA SER A 414 24.44 -28.67 33.88
C SER A 414 23.02 -28.41 34.37
N GLU A 415 22.83 -27.41 35.24
CA GLU A 415 21.51 -27.05 35.77
C GLU A 415 20.61 -26.43 34.70
N ARG A 416 21.16 -25.58 33.81
CA ARG A 416 20.43 -25.06 32.66
C ARG A 416 19.92 -26.25 31.82
N ASN A 417 20.76 -27.23 31.52
CA ASN A 417 20.36 -28.37 30.67
C ASN A 417 19.22 -29.21 31.27
N LYS A 418 18.95 -29.09 32.58
CA LYS A 418 17.80 -29.72 33.22
C LYS A 418 16.50 -28.94 33.06
N VAL A 419 16.54 -27.66 32.69
CA VAL A 419 15.34 -26.83 32.48
C VAL A 419 14.49 -27.46 31.37
N GLY A 420 13.26 -27.86 31.71
CA GLY A 420 12.31 -28.49 30.80
C GLY A 420 12.50 -30.00 30.57
N LEU A 421 13.45 -30.66 31.24
CA LEU A 421 13.51 -32.12 31.23
C LEU A 421 12.33 -32.69 32.04
N GLY A 422 11.42 -33.39 31.37
CA GLY A 422 10.35 -34.16 32.01
C GLY A 422 8.95 -33.52 32.02
N THR A 423 8.75 -32.35 31.43
CA THR A 423 7.43 -31.70 31.38
C THR A 423 6.78 -31.82 29.99
N ARG A 424 5.45 -32.06 29.94
CA ARG A 424 4.62 -31.92 28.72
C ARG A 424 4.23 -30.45 28.44
N GLY A 425 4.78 -29.51 29.21
CA GLY A 425 4.45 -28.09 29.20
C GLY A 425 5.65 -27.21 28.83
N PRO A 426 5.51 -25.88 28.93
CA PRO A 426 6.58 -24.94 28.59
C PRO A 426 7.84 -25.20 29.44
N LYS A 427 8.99 -25.06 28.79
CA LYS A 427 10.32 -25.27 29.38
C LYS A 427 10.64 -24.18 30.41
N TRP A 428 10.42 -22.94 30.04
CA TRP A 428 10.70 -21.76 30.85
C TRP A 428 9.43 -21.31 31.55
N THR A 429 9.41 -21.46 32.87
CA THR A 429 8.33 -21.07 33.77
C THR A 429 8.91 -20.36 34.99
N VAL A 430 8.06 -19.70 35.78
CA VAL A 430 8.47 -19.12 37.07
C VAL A 430 9.17 -20.16 37.94
N GLN A 431 8.67 -21.41 37.95
CA GLN A 431 9.26 -22.48 38.74
C GLN A 431 10.64 -22.91 38.21
N SER A 432 10.77 -23.14 36.90
CA SER A 432 12.04 -23.63 36.34
C SER A 432 13.15 -22.57 36.41
N VAL A 433 12.80 -21.30 36.21
CA VAL A 433 13.73 -20.18 36.42
C VAL A 433 14.12 -20.05 37.90
N THR A 434 13.18 -20.21 38.82
CA THR A 434 13.47 -20.20 40.27
C THR A 434 14.42 -21.34 40.66
N GLN A 435 14.17 -22.56 40.16
CA GLN A 435 15.02 -23.72 40.42
C GLN A 435 16.44 -23.50 39.88
N LEU A 436 16.58 -23.03 38.64
CA LEU A 436 17.88 -22.71 38.06
C LEU A 436 18.62 -21.63 38.86
N LYS A 437 17.92 -20.56 39.25
CA LYS A 437 18.49 -19.48 40.07
C LYS A 437 18.99 -20.02 41.42
N ASN A 438 18.18 -20.81 42.13
CA ASN A 438 18.53 -21.36 43.44
C ASN A 438 19.70 -22.35 43.35
N ALA A 439 19.73 -23.20 42.31
CA ALA A 439 20.80 -24.17 42.10
C ALA A 439 22.16 -23.49 41.84
N CYS A 440 22.13 -22.28 41.28
CA CYS A 440 23.34 -21.50 41.02
C CYS A 440 23.68 -20.50 42.14
N GLU A 441 22.80 -20.26 43.13
CA GLU A 441 22.89 -19.15 44.09
C GLU A 441 24.25 -19.04 44.80
N ALA A 442 24.77 -20.17 45.32
CA ALA A 442 26.07 -20.22 46.00
C ALA A 442 27.28 -19.91 45.09
N LYS A 443 27.08 -19.92 43.77
CA LYS A 443 28.13 -19.66 42.75
C LYS A 443 27.80 -18.46 41.87
N MET A 444 26.67 -17.78 42.07
CA MET A 444 26.17 -16.74 41.15
C MET A 444 27.15 -15.58 40.97
N GLU A 445 27.85 -15.17 42.03
CA GLU A 445 28.86 -14.09 41.93
C GLU A 445 30.05 -14.47 41.03
N LEU A 446 30.35 -15.77 40.93
CA LEU A 446 31.34 -16.27 39.97
C LEU A 446 30.70 -16.43 38.59
N VAL A 447 29.45 -16.89 38.52
CA VAL A 447 28.70 -17.04 37.27
C VAL A 447 28.52 -15.71 36.52
N ASP A 448 28.33 -14.60 37.24
CA ASP A 448 28.19 -13.27 36.65
C ASP A 448 29.49 -12.72 36.04
N LYS A 449 30.65 -13.25 36.46
CA LYS A 449 31.98 -12.90 35.92
C LYS A 449 32.36 -13.71 34.68
N MET A 450 31.45 -14.52 34.16
CA MET A 450 31.73 -15.38 33.01
C MET A 450 31.66 -14.60 31.71
N ASP A 451 32.56 -14.93 30.80
CA ASP A 451 32.52 -14.45 29.43
C ASP A 451 31.72 -15.41 28.53
N ARG A 452 31.02 -14.85 27.54
CA ARG A 452 30.49 -15.63 26.42
C ARG A 452 31.66 -16.07 25.50
N LEU A 453 31.45 -17.10 24.68
CA LEU A 453 32.32 -17.41 23.53
C LEU A 453 32.45 -16.15 22.63
N LYS A 454 33.44 -15.27 22.86
CA LYS A 454 33.61 -14.00 22.14
C LYS A 454 34.02 -14.24 20.67
N ALA A 455 33.22 -13.74 19.74
CA ALA A 455 33.70 -13.03 18.54
C ALA A 455 33.63 -11.50 18.84
N PRO A 456 34.38 -10.64 18.13
CA PRO A 456 35.07 -9.50 18.76
C PRO A 456 34.19 -8.28 19.07
N LYS A 457 34.05 -7.96 20.38
CA LYS A 457 33.96 -6.65 21.11
C LYS A 457 33.00 -5.51 20.64
N PRO A 458 32.52 -4.60 21.52
CA PRO A 458 33.25 -3.93 22.62
C PRO A 458 32.62 -4.09 24.03
N ALA A 459 33.41 -4.55 25.00
CA ALA A 459 33.94 -3.76 26.13
C ALA A 459 33.06 -3.58 27.38
N ASP A 460 31.78 -3.98 27.35
CA ASP A 460 30.92 -4.04 28.57
C ASP A 460 30.21 -5.41 28.75
N ASP A 461 30.74 -6.46 28.10
CA ASP A 461 30.11 -7.78 27.94
C ASP A 461 30.29 -8.74 29.13
N GLU A 462 30.18 -8.30 30.39
CA GLU A 462 30.02 -9.27 31.48
C GLU A 462 28.64 -9.91 31.40
N LEU A 463 28.62 -11.25 31.37
CA LEU A 463 27.40 -12.02 31.29
C LEU A 463 26.71 -12.00 32.65
N LYS A 464 25.91 -10.96 32.91
CA LYS A 464 25.11 -10.80 34.15
C LYS A 464 23.98 -11.82 34.24
N ILE A 465 24.30 -13.11 34.34
CA ILE A 465 23.33 -14.22 34.38
C ILE A 465 22.34 -14.02 35.53
N ARG A 466 22.78 -13.52 36.69
CA ARG A 466 21.91 -13.19 37.82
C ARG A 466 20.86 -12.17 37.44
N THR A 467 21.27 -11.07 36.83
CA THR A 467 20.37 -10.02 36.36
C THR A 467 19.40 -10.57 35.33
N ARG A 468 19.90 -11.38 34.38
CA ARG A 468 19.05 -12.02 33.36
C ARG A 468 18.00 -12.94 33.99
N LEU A 469 18.41 -13.85 34.89
CA LEU A 469 17.49 -14.76 35.58
C LEU A 469 16.49 -14.00 36.45
N GLN A 470 16.93 -12.93 37.13
CA GLN A 470 16.05 -12.10 37.96
C GLN A 470 15.04 -11.32 37.11
N SER A 471 15.49 -10.62 36.08
CA SER A 471 14.61 -9.88 35.16
C SER A 471 13.63 -10.82 34.43
N LEU A 472 14.09 -12.00 34.03
CA LEU A 472 13.22 -13.04 33.47
C LEU A 472 12.17 -13.51 34.48
N LEU A 473 12.58 -13.80 35.72
CA LEU A 473 11.68 -14.22 36.79
C LEU A 473 10.60 -13.17 37.06
N ASP A 474 10.99 -11.90 37.17
CA ASP A 474 10.08 -10.79 37.45
C ASP A 474 9.10 -10.56 36.28
N GLY A 475 9.59 -10.64 35.04
CA GLY A 475 8.75 -10.56 33.85
C GLY A 475 7.73 -11.71 33.74
N LEU A 476 8.17 -12.96 33.98
CA LEU A 476 7.29 -14.12 33.93
C LEU A 476 6.23 -14.10 35.04
N LYS A 477 6.57 -13.57 36.22
CA LYS A 477 5.60 -13.34 37.31
C LYS A 477 4.59 -12.25 36.95
N ALA A 478 5.01 -11.20 36.25
CA ALA A 478 4.13 -10.14 35.79
C ALA A 478 3.18 -10.59 34.67
N ALA A 479 3.56 -11.61 33.89
CA ALA A 479 2.78 -12.12 32.77
C ALA A 479 2.58 -13.65 32.80
N PRO A 480 1.90 -14.20 33.83
CA PRO A 480 1.80 -15.65 34.06
C PRO A 480 1.07 -16.39 32.92
N ALA A 481 0.18 -15.70 32.18
CA ALA A 481 -0.56 -16.28 31.06
C ALA A 481 0.33 -16.70 29.87
N LEU A 482 1.56 -16.15 29.77
CA LEU A 482 2.52 -16.45 28.71
C LEU A 482 3.22 -17.80 28.88
N VAL A 483 3.23 -18.35 30.09
CA VAL A 483 3.92 -19.61 30.41
C VAL A 483 2.98 -20.69 30.92
N GLY A 484 1.67 -20.42 30.88
CA GLY A 484 0.65 -21.29 31.44
C GLY A 484 0.74 -21.34 32.97
N SER A 485 -0.41 -21.37 33.64
CA SER A 485 -0.46 -21.77 35.04
C SER A 485 -0.06 -23.24 35.10
N GLY A 486 1.15 -23.53 35.59
CA GLY A 486 1.43 -24.83 36.15
C GLY A 486 0.44 -25.05 37.29
N SER A 487 -0.58 -25.86 37.03
CA SER A 487 -1.42 -26.48 38.05
C SER A 487 -0.65 -27.60 38.71
#